data_AF-A0A916UY39-F1
#
_entry.id   AF-A0A916UY39-F1
#
_cell.length_a   1.000
_cell.length_b   1.000
_cell.length_c   1.000
_cell.angle_alpha   90.00
_cell.angle_beta   90.00
_cell.angle_gamma   90.00
#
_symmetry.space_group_name_H-M   'P 1'
#
loop_
_entity.id
_entity.type
_entity.pdbx_description
1 polymer ?
#
loop_
_entity_poly.entity_id
_entity_poly.type
_entity_poly.pdbx_seq_one_letter_code
_entity_poly.pdbx_strand_id
1 'polypeptide(L)'
;MFARLGAAVFVVIAMAATALEFGERTDVPPGRSADGSKMTRDARRGELERCQLLGEAATRDAACLRAWADNRKRFLGGSRTASCPLPDRASAAADGPTCRRAAPPDSATSLTPLPPSLEPR
;
A
#
# COMPACT_ATOMS: atom_id res chain seq x y z
N MET A 1 13.73 31.99 21.68
CA MET A 1 14.12 30.95 20.69
C MET A 1 14.44 29.61 21.34
N PHE A 2 15.11 29.56 22.49
CA PHE A 2 15.47 28.30 23.19
C PHE A 2 14.30 27.35 23.49
N ALA A 3 13.11 27.89 23.80
CA ALA A 3 11.91 27.07 23.98
C ALA A 3 11.54 26.28 22.71
N ARG A 4 11.78 26.82 21.51
CA ARG A 4 11.54 26.11 20.24
C ARG A 4 12.58 25.03 19.99
N LEU A 5 13.84 25.27 20.36
CA LEU A 5 14.89 24.26 20.29
C LEU A 5 14.59 23.08 21.23
N GLY A 6 14.21 23.37 22.48
CA GLY A 6 13.87 22.35 23.46
C GLY A 6 12.70 21.48 23.00
N ALA A 7 11.63 22.10 22.47
CA ALA A 7 10.49 21.37 21.93
C ALA A 7 10.88 20.47 20.73
N ALA A 8 11.70 20.98 19.80
CA ALA A 8 12.14 20.20 18.64
C ALA A 8 12.98 18.98 19.05
N VAL A 9 13.93 19.15 19.98
CA VAL A 9 14.76 18.06 20.49
C VAL A 9 13.90 17.01 21.20
N PHE A 10 12.94 17.43 22.02
CA PHE A 10 12.02 16.52 22.70
C PHE A 10 11.18 15.70 21.71
N VAL A 11 10.63 16.33 20.67
CA VAL A 11 9.82 15.63 19.64
C VAL A 11 10.66 14.60 18.89
N VAL A 12 11.92 14.92 18.54
CA VAL A 12 12.83 13.97 17.88
C VAL A 12 13.10 12.75 18.76
N ILE A 13 13.39 12.97 20.05
CA ILE A 13 13.65 11.88 21.01
C ILE A 13 12.41 11.01 21.20
N ALA A 14 11.22 11.62 21.33
CA ALA A 14 9.97 10.89 21.47
C ALA A 14 9.67 10.01 20.24
N MET A 15 9.87 10.54 19.02
CA MET A 15 9.72 9.74 17.80
C MET A 15 10.71 8.57 17.75
N ALA A 16 11.99 8.80 18.08
CA ALA A 16 13.00 7.74 18.09
C ALA A 16 12.65 6.62 19.09
N ALA A 17 12.15 6.97 20.28
CA ALA A 17 11.70 5.99 21.28
C ALA A 17 10.53 5.13 20.76
N THR A 18 9.52 5.74 20.14
CA THR A 18 8.40 4.98 19.56
C THR A 18 8.84 4.06 18.44
N ALA A 19 9.81 4.48 17.61
CA ALA A 19 10.28 3.67 16.49
C ALA A 19 10.98 2.37 16.95
N LEU A 20 11.67 2.40 18.09
CA LEU A 20 12.35 1.22 18.65
C LEU A 20 11.34 0.19 19.17
N GLU A 21 10.26 0.62 19.82
CA GLU A 21 9.20 -0.28 20.31
C GLU A 21 8.47 -1.00 19.16
N PHE A 22 8.40 -0.41 17.98
CA PHE A 22 7.83 -1.05 16.78
C PHE A 22 8.84 -1.85 15.95
N GLY A 23 10.15 -1.67 16.16
CA GLY A 23 11.21 -2.33 15.39
C GLY A 23 11.45 -3.80 15.77
N GLU A 24 11.04 -4.21 16.98
CA GLU A 24 11.29 -5.55 17.55
C GLU A 24 10.27 -6.63 17.10
N ARG A 25 9.71 -6.51 15.89
CA ARG A 25 8.81 -7.53 15.30
C ARG A 25 9.32 -8.08 13.96
N THR A 26 10.64 -8.13 13.78
CA THR A 26 11.24 -8.69 12.56
C THR A 26 12.04 -9.96 12.85
N ASP A 27 11.40 -10.95 13.47
CA ASP A 27 11.91 -12.32 13.56
C ASP A 27 10.92 -13.27 12.88
N VAL A 28 11.02 -13.41 11.56
CA VAL A 28 10.55 -14.60 10.82
C VAL A 28 11.39 -14.72 9.54
N PRO A 29 12.25 -15.74 9.39
CA PRO A 29 12.92 -16.02 8.12
C PRO A 29 11.94 -16.81 7.21
N PRO A 30 11.48 -16.30 6.05
CA PRO A 30 10.58 -17.07 5.21
C PRO A 30 11.36 -17.90 4.20
N GLY A 31 10.94 -19.15 4.11
CA GLY A 31 11.49 -20.22 3.30
C GLY A 31 11.54 -19.95 1.79
N ARG A 32 12.17 -20.94 1.14
CA ARG A 32 12.69 -21.06 -0.23
C ARG A 32 11.75 -20.70 -1.42
N SER A 33 10.51 -20.27 -1.19
CA SER A 33 9.67 -19.61 -2.23
C SER A 33 10.03 -18.13 -2.45
N ALA A 34 10.95 -17.59 -1.66
CA ALA A 34 11.29 -16.18 -1.65
C ALA A 34 12.17 -15.74 -2.83
N ASP A 35 12.94 -16.60 -3.49
CA ASP A 35 13.96 -16.12 -4.45
C ASP A 35 13.38 -15.48 -5.72
N GLY A 36 12.35 -16.08 -6.32
CA GLY A 36 11.65 -15.44 -7.45
C GLY A 36 10.90 -14.17 -7.04
N SER A 37 10.31 -14.16 -5.83
CA SER A 37 9.60 -13.02 -5.26
C SER A 37 10.55 -11.88 -4.84
N LYS A 38 11.79 -12.22 -4.44
CA LYS A 38 12.88 -11.30 -4.15
C LYS A 38 13.38 -10.67 -5.44
N MET A 39 13.69 -11.45 -6.47
CA MET A 39 14.17 -10.90 -7.75
C MET A 39 13.16 -9.94 -8.40
N THR A 40 11.86 -10.26 -8.40
CA THR A 40 10.82 -9.30 -8.86
C THR A 40 10.65 -8.10 -7.92
N ARG A 41 10.87 -8.26 -6.61
CA ARG A 41 10.84 -7.17 -5.64
C ARG A 41 12.01 -6.21 -5.88
N ASP A 42 13.20 -6.74 -6.13
CA ASP A 42 14.41 -5.97 -6.36
C ASP A 42 14.34 -5.24 -7.71
N ALA A 43 13.82 -5.88 -8.76
CA ALA A 43 13.54 -5.24 -10.05
C ALA A 43 12.54 -4.07 -9.93
N ARG A 44 11.46 -4.23 -9.14
CA ARG A 44 10.51 -3.13 -8.87
C ARG A 44 11.15 -2.02 -8.03
N ARG A 45 12.04 -2.37 -7.10
CA ARG A 45 12.74 -1.39 -6.26
C ARG A 45 13.66 -0.51 -7.09
N GLY A 46 14.43 -1.10 -8.01
CA GLY A 46 15.25 -0.35 -8.96
C GLY A 46 14.44 0.60 -9.85
N GLU A 47 13.27 0.16 -10.31
CA GLU A 47 12.36 1.02 -11.08
C GLU A 47 11.83 2.20 -10.26
N LEU A 48 11.42 1.94 -9.00
CA LEU A 48 10.95 2.99 -8.09
C LEU A 48 12.04 3.99 -7.72
N GLU A 49 13.29 3.52 -7.57
CA GLU A 49 14.45 4.39 -7.32
C GLU A 49 14.71 5.30 -8.54
N ARG A 50 14.68 4.73 -9.75
CA ARG A 50 14.76 5.53 -10.99
C ARG A 50 13.67 6.58 -11.07
N CYS A 51 12.42 6.22 -10.76
CA CYS A 51 11.31 7.17 -10.75
C CYS A 51 11.44 8.23 -9.65
N GLN A 52 12.04 7.91 -8.50
CA GLN A 52 12.32 8.91 -7.47
C GLN A 52 13.38 9.92 -7.91
N LEU A 53 14.42 9.47 -8.62
CA LEU A 53 15.45 10.36 -9.16
C LEU A 53 14.89 11.35 -10.20
N LEU A 54 13.83 10.96 -10.91
CA LEU A 54 13.12 11.84 -11.85
C LEU A 54 12.23 12.88 -11.15
N GLY A 55 11.83 12.66 -9.90
CA GLY A 55 11.03 13.60 -9.11
C GLY A 55 9.69 13.95 -9.77
N GLU A 56 9.42 15.24 -9.95
CA GLU A 56 8.19 15.74 -10.61
C GLU A 56 7.98 15.16 -12.02
N ALA A 57 9.07 14.92 -12.78
CA ALA A 57 8.97 14.36 -14.13
C ALA A 57 8.36 12.96 -14.14
N ALA A 58 8.52 12.18 -13.06
CA ALA A 58 7.94 10.84 -12.95
C ALA A 58 6.40 10.85 -12.90
N THR A 59 5.78 11.98 -12.54
CA THR A 59 4.30 12.11 -12.51
C THR A 59 3.67 12.06 -13.90
N ARG A 60 4.47 12.34 -14.94
CA ARG A 60 4.05 12.33 -16.35
C ARG A 60 4.47 11.06 -17.09
N ASP A 61 5.25 10.20 -16.45
CA ASP A 61 5.73 8.94 -17.02
C ASP A 61 4.81 7.78 -16.66
N ALA A 62 4.24 7.13 -17.68
CA ALA A 62 3.31 6.02 -17.50
C ALA A 62 3.95 4.78 -16.84
N ALA A 63 5.25 4.52 -17.09
CA ALA A 63 5.97 3.42 -16.46
C ALA A 63 6.15 3.69 -14.95
N CYS A 64 6.47 4.92 -14.58
CA CYS A 64 6.60 5.32 -13.17
C CYS A 64 5.26 5.26 -12.42
N LEU A 65 4.19 5.76 -13.02
CA LEU A 65 2.85 5.67 -12.42
C LEU A 65 2.44 4.21 -12.19
N ARG A 66 2.74 3.32 -13.13
CA ARG A 66 2.46 1.89 -12.99
C ARG A 66 3.27 1.25 -11.86
N ALA A 67 4.57 1.57 -11.77
CA ALA A 67 5.45 1.05 -10.73
C ALA A 67 4.95 1.44 -9.31
N TRP A 68 4.48 2.67 -9.12
CA TRP A 68 3.89 3.11 -7.86
C TRP A 68 2.56 2.43 -7.52
N ALA A 69 1.66 2.29 -8.50
CA ALA A 69 0.38 1.60 -8.28
C ALA A 69 0.61 0.14 -7.84
N ASP A 70 1.57 -0.53 -8.47
CA ASP A 70 1.97 -1.90 -8.15
C ASP A 70 2.59 -2.02 -6.75
N ASN A 71 3.46 -1.09 -6.36
CA ASN A 71 4.02 -1.03 -5.02
C ASN A 71 2.92 -0.84 -3.97
N ARG A 72 2.05 0.16 -4.19
CA ARG A 72 0.94 0.49 -3.30
C ARG A 72 0.00 -0.70 -3.12
N LYS A 73 -0.38 -1.40 -4.21
CA LYS A 73 -1.25 -2.57 -4.15
C LYS A 73 -0.67 -3.69 -3.30
N ARG A 74 0.66 -3.85 -3.27
CA ARG A 74 1.32 -4.89 -2.46
C ARG A 74 1.33 -4.54 -0.98
N PHE A 75 1.62 -3.29 -0.62
CA PHE A 75 1.66 -2.85 0.77
C PHE A 75 0.26 -2.60 1.36
N LEU A 76 -0.65 -2.00 0.57
CA LEU A 76 -1.99 -1.64 1.02
C LEU A 76 -3.06 -2.70 0.68
N GLY A 77 -2.79 -3.61 -0.25
CA GLY A 77 -3.77 -4.58 -0.78
C GLY A 77 -3.46 -6.05 -0.48
N GLY A 78 -2.53 -6.33 0.43
CA GLY A 78 -2.06 -7.68 0.76
C GLY A 78 -3.11 -8.64 1.35
N SER A 79 -4.36 -8.21 1.58
CA SER A 79 -5.36 -9.03 2.27
C SER A 79 -6.59 -9.42 1.44
N ARG A 80 -6.85 -8.87 0.24
CA ARG A 80 -8.10 -9.21 -0.49
C ARG A 80 -8.10 -10.61 -1.13
N THR A 81 -6.92 -11.23 -1.34
CA THR A 81 -6.81 -12.62 -1.81
C THR A 81 -6.50 -13.61 -0.71
N ALA A 82 -6.06 -13.17 0.47
CA ALA A 82 -5.84 -14.04 1.63
C ALA A 82 -7.14 -14.34 2.41
N SER A 83 -8.24 -13.63 2.13
CA SER A 83 -9.53 -13.85 2.83
C SER A 83 -10.25 -15.15 2.44
N CYS A 84 -9.77 -15.89 1.44
CA CYS A 84 -10.30 -17.22 1.17
C CYS A 84 -9.17 -18.23 1.34
N PRO A 85 -9.15 -18.99 2.45
CA PRO A 85 -8.37 -20.22 2.49
C PRO A 85 -8.79 -21.06 1.29
N LEU A 86 -7.85 -21.40 0.40
CA LEU A 86 -8.11 -22.46 -0.56
C LEU A 86 -8.32 -23.72 0.30
N PRO A 87 -9.47 -24.41 0.19
CA PRO A 87 -9.62 -25.69 0.86
C PRO A 87 -8.51 -26.60 0.33
N ASP A 88 -7.70 -27.12 1.27
CA ASP A 88 -6.80 -28.21 0.95
C ASP A 88 -7.64 -29.34 0.36
N ARG A 89 -7.13 -29.98 -0.70
CA ARG A 89 -7.86 -30.94 -1.55
C ARG A 89 -8.40 -32.15 -0.76
N ALA A 90 -8.03 -32.28 0.51
CA ALA A 90 -8.49 -33.29 1.45
C ALA A 90 -9.84 -32.99 2.14
N SER A 91 -10.42 -31.79 2.02
CA SER A 91 -11.74 -31.47 2.58
C SER A 91 -12.76 -31.15 1.47
N ALA A 92 -13.05 -32.16 0.66
CA ALA A 92 -14.25 -32.20 -0.17
C ALA A 92 -15.40 -32.87 0.60
N ALA A 93 -15.85 -32.24 1.68
CA ALA A 93 -17.16 -32.52 2.28
C ALA A 93 -17.56 -31.39 3.23
N ALA A 94 -18.80 -30.92 3.05
CA ALA A 94 -19.56 -29.97 3.86
C ALA A 94 -19.37 -28.46 3.55
N ASP A 95 -20.51 -27.84 3.26
CA ASP A 95 -20.82 -26.43 3.04
C ASP A 95 -19.81 -25.42 3.63
N GLY A 96 -19.02 -24.81 2.75
CA GLY A 96 -18.11 -23.72 3.11
C GLY A 96 -18.76 -22.34 2.99
N PRO A 97 -18.41 -21.36 3.85
CA PRO A 97 -18.88 -19.98 3.71
C PRO A 97 -18.36 -19.41 2.38
N THR A 98 -19.29 -19.05 1.48
CA THR A 98 -18.93 -18.37 0.24
C THR A 98 -18.38 -16.98 0.56
N CYS A 99 -17.06 -16.82 0.50
CA CYS A 99 -16.46 -15.50 0.56
C CYS A 99 -16.89 -14.74 -0.70
N ARG A 100 -17.92 -13.89 -0.58
CA ARG A 100 -18.38 -13.04 -1.68
C ARG A 100 -17.28 -12.06 -2.05
N ARG A 101 -16.69 -12.26 -3.23
CA ARG A 101 -15.80 -11.28 -3.86
C ARG A 101 -16.59 -9.99 -4.03
N ALA A 102 -16.18 -8.91 -3.36
CA ALA A 102 -16.74 -7.59 -3.61
C ALA A 102 -16.50 -7.24 -5.09
N ALA A 103 -17.59 -6.93 -5.80
CA ALA A 103 -17.58 -6.50 -7.19
C ALA A 103 -16.73 -5.23 -7.38
N PRO A 104 -16.10 -5.03 -8.56
CA PRO A 104 -15.39 -3.80 -8.87
C PRO A 104 -16.36 -2.59 -8.83
N PRO A 105 -15.94 -1.41 -8.33
CA PRO A 105 -16.78 -0.23 -8.30
C PRO A 105 -16.81 0.46 -9.67
N ASP A 106 -17.33 -0.21 -10.69
CA ASP A 106 -17.44 0.36 -12.06
C ASP A 106 -18.91 0.63 -12.46
N SER A 107 -19.83 0.84 -11.52
CA SER A 107 -21.26 1.07 -11.88
C SER A 107 -21.98 2.17 -11.11
N ALA A 108 -21.27 3.06 -10.42
CA ALA A 108 -21.88 4.29 -9.86
C ALA A 108 -21.30 5.56 -10.50
N THR A 109 -21.18 5.57 -11.84
CA THR A 109 -21.37 6.82 -12.57
C THR A 109 -22.88 7.02 -12.68
N SER A 110 -23.46 7.65 -11.67
CA SER A 110 -24.80 8.22 -11.73
C SER A 110 -24.65 9.69 -11.36
N LEU A 111 -24.43 10.47 -12.42
CA LEU A 111 -24.74 11.89 -12.56
C LEU A 111 -25.31 12.55 -11.30
N THR A 112 -24.49 13.29 -10.56
CA THR A 112 -25.00 14.37 -9.72
C THR A 112 -25.24 15.57 -10.63
N PRO A 113 -26.48 16.09 -10.77
CA PRO A 113 -26.69 17.37 -11.43
C PRO A 113 -26.05 18.48 -10.59
N LEU A 114 -25.20 19.27 -11.23
CA LEU A 114 -24.64 20.52 -10.71
C LEU A 114 -25.80 21.47 -10.34
N PRO A 115 -25.88 22.05 -9.13
CA PRO A 115 -26.76 23.18 -8.89
C PRO A 115 -26.25 24.41 -9.67
N PRO A 116 -27.13 25.25 -10.26
CA PRO A 116 -26.70 26.44 -10.98
C PRO A 116 -26.05 27.44 -10.04
N SER A 117 -24.93 27.99 -10.51
CA SER A 117 -24.14 29.07 -9.92
C SER A 117 -25.00 30.20 -9.34
N LEU A 118 -24.78 30.54 -8.08
CA LEU A 118 -25.12 31.86 -7.55
C LEU A 118 -23.97 32.80 -7.90
N GLU A 119 -24.19 33.69 -8.86
CA GLU A 119 -23.28 34.80 -9.16
C GLU A 119 -23.18 35.77 -7.97
N PRO A 120 -21.99 36.35 -7.72
CA PRO A 120 -21.82 37.48 -6.82
C PRO A 120 -22.22 38.79 -7.52
N ARG A 121 -22.97 39.65 -6.80
CA ARG A 121 -23.24 41.03 -7.20
C ARG A 121 -22.62 42.00 -6.20
#